data_AF-A0A0A9WHV2-F1
#
_entry.id   AF-A0A0A9WHV2-F1
#
_cell.length_a   1.000
_cell.length_b   1.000
_cell.length_c   1.000
_cell.angle_alpha   90.00
_cell.angle_beta   90.00
_cell.angle_gamma   90.00
#
_symmetry.space_group_name_H-M   'P 1'
#
loop_
_entity.id
_entity.type
_entity.pdbx_description
1 polymer ?
#
loop_
_entity_poly.entity_id
_entity_poly.type
_entity_poly.pdbx_seq_one_letter_code
_entity_poly.pdbx_strand_id
1 'polypeptide(L)'
;PVYNAILRHSARKPVIVFVPSRRQARLTAIDLLTYTAAEGNLTRFFHADQEDIVPFLERMSDKALKETLPQGVAYMHEGLSMNDRRVVEQLFDSGAIQIAVVTRSLCFSLNINAYLVIIMDTQFYNGHLHVYDDYPIVEVIQMVGRANRPLEDDDAKCVVLCQNSKKDFFKKFLSEPLPIESHLDHKLHDHFNAEIVTKTIENKQDAVDYLTWTLLYRRLTQNPNYYNLQGVTHRHLSDHLSELVENTLSDLEQSKCITIEEDIDVTPLNLGMIAAYYYINYTTIELFALSLSSKTKVRGLIDIISSAAEYDVVPVRQTEEGVLEPLSGKVPYKIAAGSKFNDPHVKTNLLIQAHLSRLNLGPELQGDTEVILEKSIRLMQACVDVLSSNGWLAPAVAAMELAQMLTQAMWSKESYLRQLPHFTPDIIKTCLDKGVETVFDLMELDDEERMKLLQLTDSQMMDVAKFCNRYPNIELTYEVQNKDRIKSGSLVNVVVNLEREDDVTGPVIAPFFPHKREEGWWVVIGEPKANSLLSIKRLTLQQKAKVKLDFVAPGPGHYSYTLYFMSDAYLGCDQEYKFSIDVNEYDGSGDSDSD
;
A
#
# COMPACT_ATOMS: atom_id res chain seq x y z
N PRO A 1 31.78 -8.28 22.49
CA PRO A 1 32.26 -6.90 22.14
C PRO A 1 31.33 -5.78 22.62
N VAL A 2 30.02 -5.88 22.33
CA VAL A 2 29.01 -4.91 22.76
C VAL A 2 29.04 -4.68 24.27
N TYR A 3 28.93 -5.74 25.08
CA TYR A 3 28.99 -5.65 26.55
C TYR A 3 30.24 -4.91 27.06
N ASN A 4 31.43 -5.26 26.54
CA ASN A 4 32.68 -4.60 26.92
C ASN A 4 32.72 -3.11 26.51
N ALA A 5 32.12 -2.75 25.36
CA ALA A 5 32.01 -1.36 24.93
C ALA A 5 31.12 -0.55 25.87
N ILE A 6 30.00 -1.15 26.32
CA ILE A 6 29.11 -0.55 27.33
C ILE A 6 29.88 -0.29 28.62
N LEU A 7 30.56 -1.30 29.16
CA LEU A 7 31.33 -1.15 30.40
C LEU A 7 32.44 -0.12 30.30
N ARG A 8 33.12 -0.05 29.15
CA ARG A 8 34.24 0.86 28.92
C ARG A 8 33.81 2.30 28.73
N HIS A 9 32.74 2.53 27.97
CA HIS A 9 32.38 3.87 27.50
C HIS A 9 31.19 4.45 28.27
N SER A 10 30.23 3.63 28.72
CA SER A 10 28.97 4.06 29.33
C SER A 10 28.55 3.16 30.49
N ALA A 11 29.33 3.14 31.57
CA ALA A 11 29.08 2.22 32.69
C ALA A 11 27.73 2.44 33.38
N ARG A 12 27.22 3.68 33.44
CA ARG A 12 25.95 4.06 34.10
C ARG A 12 25.02 4.93 33.25
N LYS A 13 25.45 5.38 32.07
CA LYS A 13 24.66 6.27 31.22
C LYS A 13 23.86 5.46 30.18
N PRO A 14 22.74 6.00 29.66
CA PRO A 14 21.89 5.32 28.67
C PRO A 14 22.64 4.87 27.41
N VAL A 15 22.26 3.71 26.89
CA VAL A 15 22.87 3.07 25.72
C VAL A 15 21.80 2.60 24.73
N ILE A 16 21.96 2.97 23.45
CA ILE A 16 21.21 2.36 22.35
C ILE A 16 22.13 1.42 21.57
N VAL A 17 21.67 0.20 21.29
CA VAL A 17 22.38 -0.78 20.47
C VAL A 17 21.58 -1.06 19.20
N PHE A 18 22.04 -0.57 18.04
CA PHE A 18 21.41 -0.88 16.76
C PHE A 18 21.84 -2.25 16.24
N VAL A 19 20.88 -3.01 15.71
CA VAL A 19 21.10 -4.36 15.18
C VAL A 19 20.40 -4.60 13.84
N PRO A 20 20.81 -5.60 13.04
CA PRO A 20 20.29 -5.79 11.68
C PRO A 20 18.86 -6.31 11.56
N SER A 21 18.36 -7.07 12.54
CA SER A 21 17.09 -7.79 12.40
C SER A 21 16.33 -7.91 13.72
N ARG A 22 15.01 -8.15 13.63
CA ARG A 22 14.12 -8.37 14.79
C ARG A 22 14.65 -9.48 15.69
N ARG A 23 15.01 -10.62 15.07
CA ARG A 23 15.58 -11.77 15.76
C ARG A 23 16.86 -11.37 16.51
N GLN A 24 17.74 -10.60 15.86
CA GLN A 24 18.98 -10.17 16.48
C GLN A 24 18.75 -9.23 17.66
N ALA A 25 17.70 -8.39 17.65
CA ALA A 25 17.40 -7.48 18.77
C ALA A 25 17.12 -8.25 20.05
N ARG A 26 16.25 -9.27 19.96
CA ARG A 26 15.94 -10.15 21.09
C ARG A 26 17.16 -10.96 21.54
N LEU A 27 17.91 -11.56 20.61
CA LEU A 27 19.08 -12.37 20.96
C LEU A 27 20.15 -11.52 21.67
N THR A 28 20.42 -10.32 21.17
CA THR A 28 21.43 -9.42 21.75
C THR A 28 21.01 -8.94 23.14
N ALA A 29 19.73 -8.65 23.35
CA ALA A 29 19.21 -8.35 24.69
C ALA A 29 19.45 -9.51 25.67
N ILE A 30 19.14 -10.75 25.27
CA ILE A 30 19.36 -11.95 26.11
C ILE A 30 20.85 -12.18 26.37
N ASP A 31 21.71 -11.99 25.36
CA ASP A 31 23.16 -12.14 25.53
C ASP A 31 23.71 -11.13 26.54
N LEU A 32 23.26 -9.87 26.50
CA LEU A 32 23.65 -8.84 27.47
C LEU A 32 23.27 -9.23 28.90
N LEU A 33 22.09 -9.79 29.11
CA LEU A 33 21.64 -10.30 30.42
C LEU A 33 22.43 -11.53 30.87
N THR A 34 22.83 -12.39 29.92
CA THR A 34 23.66 -13.55 30.22
C THR A 34 25.05 -13.12 30.72
N TYR A 35 25.61 -12.04 30.16
CA TYR A 35 26.87 -11.48 30.65
C TYR A 35 26.75 -10.83 32.04
N THR A 36 25.67 -10.11 32.33
CA THR A 36 25.47 -9.54 33.69
C THR A 36 25.26 -10.63 34.74
N ALA A 37 24.55 -11.71 34.38
CA ALA A 37 24.40 -12.89 35.22
C ALA A 37 25.75 -13.56 35.53
N ALA A 38 26.63 -13.68 34.52
CA ALA A 38 27.97 -14.24 34.70
C ALA A 38 28.86 -13.39 35.64
N GLU A 39 28.64 -12.07 35.71
CA GLU A 39 29.31 -11.17 36.67
C GLU A 39 28.63 -11.13 38.06
N GLY A 40 27.51 -11.84 38.25
CA GLY A 40 26.77 -11.87 39.51
C GLY A 40 25.95 -10.62 39.82
N ASN A 41 25.68 -9.76 38.83
CA ASN A 41 24.89 -8.53 39.01
C ASN A 41 23.77 -8.43 37.97
N LEU A 42 22.70 -9.19 38.18
CA LEU A 42 21.58 -9.34 37.24
C LEU A 42 20.89 -8.01 36.89
N THR A 43 20.75 -7.10 37.85
CA THR A 43 20.02 -5.83 37.71
C THR A 43 20.95 -4.65 37.45
N ARG A 44 22.18 -4.89 36.98
CA ARG A 44 23.21 -3.87 36.77
C ARG A 44 22.72 -2.63 36.00
N PHE A 45 21.83 -2.85 35.02
CA PHE A 45 21.36 -1.84 34.09
C PHE A 45 19.99 -1.26 34.46
N PHE A 46 19.43 -1.66 35.61
CA PHE A 46 18.17 -1.17 36.12
C PHE A 46 18.41 -0.20 37.28
N HIS A 47 17.91 1.03 37.14
CA HIS A 47 18.21 2.14 38.07
C HIS A 47 16.96 2.66 38.80
N ALA A 48 15.91 1.84 38.88
CA ALA A 48 14.68 2.11 39.62
C ALA A 48 14.36 0.98 40.61
N ASP A 49 13.34 1.17 41.43
CA ASP A 49 12.83 0.12 42.30
C ASP A 49 11.98 -0.89 41.51
N GLN A 50 12.10 -2.18 41.86
CA GLN A 50 11.39 -3.27 41.16
C GLN A 50 9.87 -3.16 41.29
N GLU A 51 9.36 -2.47 42.31
CA GLU A 51 7.93 -2.26 42.50
C GLU A 51 7.37 -1.22 41.51
N ASP A 52 8.17 -0.22 41.13
CA ASP A 52 7.74 0.88 40.26
C ASP A 52 7.51 0.47 38.81
N ILE A 53 8.16 -0.62 38.36
CA ILE A 53 8.02 -1.11 36.98
C ILE A 53 6.79 -2.00 36.80
N VAL A 54 6.26 -2.62 37.86
CA VAL A 54 5.14 -3.59 37.79
C VAL A 54 3.93 -3.05 37.02
N PRO A 55 3.44 -1.81 37.27
CA PRO A 55 2.28 -1.27 36.54
C PRO A 55 2.53 -1.12 35.04
N PHE A 56 3.78 -0.91 34.62
CA PHE A 56 4.16 -0.84 33.22
C PHE A 56 4.16 -2.22 32.59
N LEU A 57 4.73 -3.22 33.27
CA LEU A 57 4.81 -4.61 32.78
C LEU A 57 3.42 -5.25 32.62
N GLU A 58 2.47 -4.94 33.49
CA GLU A 58 1.09 -5.46 33.40
C GLU A 58 0.39 -5.02 32.10
N ARG A 59 0.68 -3.80 31.64
CA ARG A 59 0.09 -3.22 30.42
C ARG A 59 0.73 -3.72 29.13
N MET A 60 1.86 -4.41 29.21
CA MET A 60 2.60 -4.84 28.03
C MET A 60 2.07 -6.14 27.43
N SER A 61 2.24 -6.31 26.12
CA SER A 61 1.82 -7.51 25.40
C SER A 61 2.94 -8.55 25.22
N ASP A 62 4.16 -8.10 24.94
CA ASP A 62 5.28 -9.00 24.67
C ASP A 62 5.84 -9.63 25.96
N LYS A 63 5.81 -10.97 26.02
CA LYS A 63 6.23 -11.73 27.21
C LYS A 63 7.74 -11.68 27.44
N ALA A 64 8.54 -11.77 26.38
CA ALA A 64 9.99 -11.79 26.52
C ALA A 64 10.54 -10.41 26.92
N LEU A 65 9.92 -9.33 26.44
CA LEU A 65 10.25 -7.97 26.84
C LEU A 65 9.97 -7.72 28.33
N LYS A 66 8.89 -8.32 28.88
CA LYS A 66 8.59 -8.27 30.33
C LYS A 66 9.66 -8.94 31.19
N GLU A 67 10.38 -9.93 30.66
CA GLU A 67 11.46 -10.62 31.39
C GLU A 67 12.77 -9.83 31.35
N THR A 68 13.03 -9.10 30.26
CA THR A 68 14.27 -8.35 30.05
C THR A 68 14.26 -6.98 30.76
N LEU A 69 13.11 -6.30 30.79
CA LEU A 69 12.96 -4.96 31.33
C LEU A 69 13.34 -4.81 32.82
N PRO A 70 12.94 -5.71 33.74
CA PRO A 70 13.33 -5.65 35.16
C PRO A 70 14.85 -5.74 35.40
N GLN A 71 15.59 -6.20 34.41
CA GLN A 71 17.06 -6.32 34.45
C GLN A 71 17.74 -5.11 33.79
N GLY A 72 16.96 -4.15 33.27
CA GLY A 72 17.47 -2.90 32.72
C GLY A 72 17.80 -2.93 31.23
N VAL A 73 17.37 -3.97 30.53
CA VAL A 73 17.59 -4.15 29.09
C VAL A 73 16.26 -4.30 28.38
N ALA A 74 15.98 -3.42 27.43
CA ALA A 74 14.86 -3.54 26.51
C ALA A 74 15.35 -3.90 25.11
N TYR A 75 14.43 -4.41 24.29
CA TYR A 75 14.61 -4.45 22.84
C TYR A 75 13.41 -3.83 22.13
N MET A 76 13.64 -3.26 20.95
CA MET A 76 12.61 -2.64 20.11
C MET A 76 12.76 -3.09 18.66
N HIS A 77 11.65 -3.49 18.06
CA HIS A 77 11.56 -3.80 16.64
C HIS A 77 10.19 -3.42 16.09
N GLU A 78 10.06 -3.39 14.76
CA GLU A 78 8.85 -2.92 14.08
C GLU A 78 7.61 -3.83 14.29
N GLY A 79 7.78 -4.97 14.97
CA GLY A 79 6.71 -5.90 15.33
C GLY A 79 6.16 -5.74 16.75
N LEU A 80 6.75 -4.86 17.58
CA LEU A 80 6.18 -4.53 18.88
C LEU A 80 4.96 -3.63 18.72
N SER A 81 3.98 -3.80 19.62
CA SER A 81 2.81 -2.93 19.70
C SER A 81 3.23 -1.49 20.00
N MET A 82 2.42 -0.52 19.55
CA MET A 82 2.69 0.90 19.81
C MET A 82 2.69 1.21 21.31
N ASN A 83 1.88 0.51 22.11
CA ASN A 83 1.88 0.64 23.56
C ASN A 83 3.20 0.14 24.17
N ASP A 84 3.68 -1.05 23.77
CA ASP A 84 4.92 -1.61 24.27
C ASP A 84 6.12 -0.73 23.92
N ARG A 85 6.17 -0.16 22.69
CA ARG A 85 7.22 0.80 22.31
C ARG A 85 7.21 2.04 23.20
N ARG A 86 6.05 2.66 23.42
CA ARG A 86 5.92 3.85 24.27
C ARG A 86 6.36 3.59 25.72
N VAL A 87 6.04 2.42 26.26
CA VAL A 87 6.48 2.02 27.60
C VAL A 87 8.00 1.90 27.66
N VAL A 88 8.63 1.26 26.66
CA VAL A 88 10.09 1.17 26.58
C VAL A 88 10.73 2.55 26.48
N GLU A 89 10.23 3.42 25.60
CA GLU A 89 10.74 4.79 25.45
C GLU A 89 10.63 5.58 26.76
N GLN A 90 9.48 5.51 27.44
CA GLN A 90 9.26 6.18 28.72
C GLN A 90 10.20 5.68 29.83
N LEU A 91 10.42 4.37 29.93
CA LEU A 91 11.32 3.78 30.93
C LEU A 91 12.80 4.11 30.65
N PHE A 92 13.15 4.29 29.37
CA PHE A 92 14.50 4.65 28.96
C PHE A 92 14.79 6.13 29.24
N ASP A 93 13.87 7.03 28.86
CA ASP A 93 14.02 8.47 29.06
C ASP A 93 13.97 8.87 30.55
N SER A 94 13.24 8.12 31.39
CA SER A 94 13.27 8.31 32.84
C SER A 94 14.57 7.85 33.50
N GLY A 95 15.42 7.12 32.76
CA GLY A 95 16.64 6.50 33.26
C GLY A 95 16.43 5.19 34.04
N ALA A 96 15.19 4.69 34.14
CA ALA A 96 14.90 3.45 34.86
C ALA A 96 15.58 2.23 34.21
N ILE A 97 15.58 2.16 32.88
CA ILE A 97 16.36 1.17 32.12
C ILE A 97 17.54 1.87 31.41
N GLN A 98 18.69 1.22 31.39
CA GLN A 98 19.89 1.80 30.79
C GLN A 98 20.08 1.41 29.32
N ILE A 99 19.60 0.24 28.87
CA ILE A 99 19.91 -0.29 27.54
C ILE A 99 18.65 -0.51 26.72
N ALA A 100 18.65 0.02 25.49
CA ALA A 100 17.66 -0.31 24.46
C ALA A 100 18.34 -0.92 23.22
N VAL A 101 18.03 -2.17 22.90
CA VAL A 101 18.50 -2.84 21.69
C VAL A 101 17.48 -2.65 20.57
N VAL A 102 17.81 -1.91 19.52
CA VAL A 102 16.85 -1.45 18.52
C VAL A 102 17.21 -1.98 17.13
N THR A 103 16.22 -2.42 16.35
CA THR A 103 16.44 -2.78 14.93
C THR A 103 16.77 -1.56 14.07
N ARG A 104 17.59 -1.75 13.03
CA ARG A 104 17.95 -0.68 12.08
C ARG A 104 16.74 0.06 11.51
N SER A 105 15.65 -0.65 11.25
CA SER A 105 14.40 -0.16 10.66
C SER A 105 13.74 0.96 11.48
N LEU A 106 14.04 1.06 12.77
CA LEU A 106 13.46 2.07 13.67
C LEU A 106 14.34 3.31 13.84
N CYS A 107 15.52 3.42 13.22
CA CYS A 107 16.46 4.52 13.47
C CYS A 107 15.85 5.93 13.25
N PHE A 108 14.92 6.06 12.30
CA PHE A 108 14.19 7.31 12.04
C PHE A 108 13.00 7.53 12.99
N SER A 109 12.37 6.46 13.49
CA SER A 109 11.13 6.53 14.27
C SER A 109 11.31 6.50 15.79
N LEU A 110 12.55 6.46 16.29
CA LEU A 110 12.83 6.50 17.73
C LEU A 110 12.62 7.90 18.31
N ASN A 111 12.03 7.96 19.51
CA ASN A 111 11.92 9.20 20.28
C ASN A 111 12.96 9.34 21.39
N ILE A 112 13.75 8.29 21.63
CA ILE A 112 14.79 8.25 22.67
C ILE A 112 16.16 8.66 22.13
N ASN A 113 16.99 9.24 22.99
CA ASN A 113 18.41 9.51 22.74
C ASN A 113 19.27 8.93 23.85
N ALA A 114 20.50 8.54 23.54
CA ALA A 114 21.42 7.91 24.46
C ALA A 114 22.72 8.70 24.61
N TYR A 115 23.50 8.37 25.62
CA TYR A 115 24.87 8.84 25.74
C TYR A 115 25.81 8.03 24.84
N LEU A 116 25.60 6.71 24.79
CA LEU A 116 26.36 5.79 23.95
C LEU A 116 25.44 5.14 22.91
N VAL A 117 25.83 5.23 21.64
CA VAL A 117 25.27 4.39 20.58
C VAL A 117 26.27 3.32 20.18
N ILE A 118 25.81 2.08 20.05
CA ILE A 118 26.58 0.98 19.46
C ILE A 118 25.85 0.53 18.19
N ILE A 119 26.53 0.56 17.05
CA ILE A 119 26.01 0.00 15.80
C ILE A 119 26.64 -1.38 15.64
N MET A 120 25.85 -2.42 15.87
CA MET A 120 26.30 -3.81 15.87
C MET A 120 26.08 -4.44 14.49
N ASP A 121 27.18 -4.52 13.73
CA ASP A 121 27.20 -4.82 12.31
C ASP A 121 26.60 -3.69 11.46
N THR A 122 27.00 -3.63 10.19
CA THR A 122 26.61 -2.54 9.26
C THR A 122 26.07 -3.10 7.95
N GLN A 123 25.57 -4.32 7.99
CA GLN A 123 25.02 -5.04 6.85
C GLN A 123 23.70 -5.70 7.23
N PHE A 124 22.87 -5.96 6.22
CA PHE A 124 21.64 -6.72 6.34
C PHE A 124 21.50 -7.68 5.17
N TYR A 125 20.76 -8.76 5.40
CA TYR A 125 20.52 -9.74 4.35
C TYR A 125 19.41 -9.26 3.42
N ASN A 126 19.72 -9.18 2.13
CA ASN A 126 18.77 -8.96 1.04
C ASN A 126 18.38 -10.33 0.46
N GLY A 127 17.17 -10.80 0.76
CA GLY A 127 16.70 -12.11 0.30
C GLY A 127 16.29 -12.17 -1.16
N HIS A 128 16.10 -11.02 -1.83
CA HIS A 128 15.84 -11.01 -3.27
C HIS A 128 17.10 -11.41 -4.06
N LEU A 129 18.24 -10.83 -3.69
CA LEU A 129 19.54 -11.07 -4.34
C LEU A 129 20.38 -12.16 -3.65
N HIS A 130 19.96 -12.64 -2.47
CA HIS A 130 20.72 -13.56 -1.61
C HIS A 130 22.12 -13.05 -1.23
N VAL A 131 22.25 -11.74 -1.01
CA VAL A 131 23.51 -11.09 -0.60
C VAL A 131 23.32 -10.26 0.66
N TYR A 132 24.44 -9.87 1.29
CA TYR A 132 24.44 -8.89 2.36
C TYR A 132 24.70 -7.52 1.77
N ASP A 133 23.73 -6.62 1.91
CA ASP A 133 23.84 -5.22 1.52
C ASP A 133 24.33 -4.40 2.72
N ASP A 134 25.14 -3.38 2.43
CA ASP A 134 25.57 -2.42 3.44
C ASP A 134 24.42 -1.50 3.85
N TYR A 135 24.45 -0.99 5.08
CA TYR A 135 23.52 0.06 5.49
C TYR A 135 23.73 1.32 4.65
N PRO A 136 22.64 1.97 4.20
CA PRO A 136 22.74 3.32 3.68
C PRO A 136 23.46 4.22 4.68
N ILE A 137 24.44 4.99 4.22
CA ILE A 137 25.24 5.85 5.10
C ILE A 137 24.37 6.85 5.89
N VAL A 138 23.26 7.29 5.31
CA VAL A 138 22.27 8.16 5.97
C VAL A 138 21.61 7.49 7.17
N GLU A 139 21.33 6.18 7.12
CA GLU A 139 20.82 5.43 8.27
C GLU A 139 21.88 5.36 9.37
N VAL A 140 23.14 5.11 9.00
CA VAL A 140 24.25 5.06 9.97
C VAL A 140 24.44 6.43 10.64
N ILE A 141 24.43 7.53 9.88
CA ILE A 141 24.50 8.89 10.44
C ILE A 141 23.32 9.15 11.37
N GLN A 142 22.11 8.73 11.01
CA GLN A 142 20.93 8.86 11.86
C GLN A 142 21.09 8.07 13.17
N MET A 143 21.64 6.86 13.12
CA MET A 143 21.95 6.06 14.31
C MET A 143 23.00 6.75 15.19
N VAL A 144 24.10 7.24 14.60
CA VAL A 144 25.13 8.02 15.31
C VAL A 144 24.50 9.25 15.99
N GLY A 145 23.59 9.95 15.31
CA GLY A 145 22.89 11.12 15.82
C GLY A 145 22.03 10.87 17.06
N ARG A 146 21.69 9.61 17.37
CA ARG A 146 21.01 9.24 18.63
C ARG A 146 21.93 9.30 19.85
N ALA A 147 23.24 9.36 19.67
CA ALA A 147 24.19 9.65 20.73
C ALA A 147 24.23 11.16 20.98
N ASN A 148 23.16 11.72 21.54
CA ASN A 148 23.03 13.18 21.71
C ASN A 148 22.05 13.55 22.84
N ARG A 149 22.59 13.99 23.98
CA ARG A 149 21.83 14.44 25.17
C ARG A 149 22.37 15.79 25.66
N PRO A 150 22.12 16.89 24.92
CA PRO A 150 22.82 18.15 25.11
C PRO A 150 22.55 18.85 26.45
N LEU A 151 21.46 18.50 27.13
CA LEU A 151 21.12 19.07 28.44
C LEU A 151 21.69 18.25 29.62
N GLU A 152 22.21 17.05 29.35
CA GLU A 152 22.56 16.07 30.39
C GLU A 152 24.03 15.65 30.35
N ASP A 153 24.63 15.61 29.17
CA ASP A 153 25.99 15.11 28.96
C ASP A 153 26.90 16.13 28.28
N ASP A 154 28.14 16.26 28.77
CA ASP A 154 29.17 17.13 28.17
C ASP A 154 29.74 16.59 26.85
N ASP A 155 29.62 15.28 26.63
CA ASP A 155 30.05 14.58 25.43
C ASP A 155 29.14 13.40 25.11
N ALA A 156 29.35 12.78 23.95
CA ALA A 156 28.65 11.58 23.53
C ALA A 156 29.62 10.59 22.89
N LYS A 157 29.24 9.31 22.87
CA LYS A 157 30.07 8.24 22.32
C LYS A 157 29.30 7.43 21.29
N CYS A 158 29.99 7.03 20.23
CA CYS A 158 29.48 6.04 19.29
C CYS A 158 30.54 4.98 18.99
N VAL A 159 30.14 3.71 18.97
CA VAL A 159 30.98 2.57 18.60
C VAL A 159 30.36 1.85 17.41
N VAL A 160 31.02 1.92 16.26
CA VAL A 160 30.60 1.20 15.05
C VAL A 160 31.39 -0.10 14.94
N LEU A 161 30.68 -1.22 15.07
CA LEU A 161 31.23 -2.56 14.87
C LEU A 161 30.90 -2.99 13.44
N CYS A 162 31.90 -3.03 12.57
CA CYS A 162 31.74 -3.38 11.15
C CYS A 162 32.83 -4.34 10.69
N GLN A 163 32.63 -4.93 9.50
CA GLN A 163 33.69 -5.69 8.83
C GLN A 163 34.90 -4.79 8.55
N ASN A 164 36.10 -5.37 8.63
CA ASN A 164 37.35 -4.61 8.45
C ASN A 164 37.42 -3.91 7.07
N SER A 165 36.82 -4.51 6.03
CA SER A 165 36.72 -3.94 4.68
C SER A 165 35.93 -2.63 4.61
N LYS A 166 35.01 -2.38 5.57
CA LYS A 166 34.15 -1.19 5.63
C LYS A 166 34.65 -0.13 6.60
N LYS A 167 35.70 -0.43 7.36
CA LYS A 167 36.24 0.45 8.41
C LYS A 167 36.65 1.82 7.88
N ASP A 168 37.40 1.86 6.78
CA ASP A 168 37.92 3.13 6.25
C ASP A 168 36.82 3.95 5.56
N PHE A 169 35.80 3.28 4.99
CA PHE A 169 34.59 3.94 4.49
C PHE A 169 33.88 4.71 5.61
N PHE A 170 33.57 4.06 6.74
CA PHE A 170 32.89 4.74 7.85
C PHE A 170 33.74 5.80 8.52
N LYS A 171 35.06 5.57 8.66
CA LYS A 171 35.96 6.61 9.18
C LYS A 171 35.89 7.90 8.36
N LYS A 172 35.87 7.78 7.03
CA LYS A 172 35.80 8.93 6.14
C LYS A 172 34.44 9.63 6.27
N PHE A 173 33.35 8.92 5.98
CA PHE A 173 32.02 9.53 5.85
C PHE A 173 31.32 9.89 7.17
N LEU A 174 31.83 9.43 8.33
CA LEU A 174 31.38 9.92 9.63
C LEU A 174 32.19 11.12 10.13
N SER A 175 33.39 11.36 9.58
CA SER A 175 34.26 12.48 10.01
C SER A 175 34.18 13.67 9.05
N GLU A 176 33.88 13.42 7.78
CA GLU A 176 33.79 14.42 6.72
C GLU A 176 32.31 14.67 6.35
N PRO A 177 31.95 15.89 5.90
CA PRO A 177 30.63 16.16 5.34
C PRO A 177 30.30 15.23 4.16
N LEU A 178 29.05 14.79 4.07
CA LEU A 178 28.60 13.84 3.05
C LEU A 178 28.42 14.52 1.67
N PRO A 179 29.05 14.03 0.60
CA PRO A 179 28.67 14.42 -0.75
C PRO A 179 27.30 13.84 -1.11
N ILE A 180 26.41 14.67 -1.66
CA ILE A 180 25.07 14.28 -2.09
C ILE A 180 24.99 14.43 -3.62
N GLU A 181 24.52 13.36 -4.26
CA GLU A 181 24.30 13.27 -5.70
C GLU A 181 22.83 12.95 -5.99
N SER A 182 22.35 13.38 -7.15
CA SER A 182 21.01 13.07 -7.64
C SER A 182 20.96 11.65 -8.21
N HIS A 183 19.80 11.00 -8.13
CA HIS A 183 19.49 9.75 -8.85
C HIS A 183 18.21 9.92 -9.71
N LEU A 184 17.80 11.17 -9.95
CA LEU A 184 16.60 11.48 -10.71
C LEU A 184 16.64 10.90 -12.12
N ASP A 185 17.82 10.86 -12.74
CA ASP A 185 18.11 10.27 -14.05
C ASP A 185 17.68 8.79 -14.17
N HIS A 186 17.61 8.06 -13.06
CA HIS A 186 17.12 6.67 -13.04
C HIS A 186 15.61 6.54 -12.77
N LYS A 187 14.92 7.65 -12.51
CA LYS A 187 13.52 7.70 -12.05
C LYS A 187 12.70 8.77 -12.78
N LEU A 188 13.11 9.19 -13.97
CA LEU A 188 12.48 10.31 -14.69
C LEU A 188 11.09 10.00 -15.23
N HIS A 189 10.82 8.79 -15.70
CA HIS A 189 9.62 8.42 -16.45
C HIS A 189 8.32 8.83 -15.74
N ASP A 190 8.18 8.49 -14.46
CA ASP A 190 6.97 8.79 -13.68
C ASP A 190 6.75 10.30 -13.53
N HIS A 191 7.84 11.07 -13.33
CA HIS A 191 7.79 12.52 -13.22
C HIS A 191 7.43 13.17 -14.55
N PHE A 192 8.10 12.77 -15.64
CA PHE A 192 7.80 13.30 -16.97
C PHE A 192 6.36 13.02 -17.37
N ASN A 193 5.88 11.78 -17.17
CA ASN A 193 4.50 11.44 -17.44
C ASN A 193 3.51 12.33 -16.64
N ALA A 194 3.76 12.56 -15.35
CA ALA A 194 2.91 13.43 -14.54
C ALA A 194 2.93 14.90 -14.99
N GLU A 195 4.11 15.42 -15.37
CA GLU A 195 4.27 16.79 -15.85
C GLU A 195 3.69 17.01 -17.26
N ILE A 196 3.66 15.97 -18.10
CA ILE A 196 2.96 15.98 -19.39
C ILE A 196 1.43 15.96 -19.17
N VAL A 197 0.94 15.13 -18.25
CA VAL A 197 -0.49 15.08 -17.89
C VAL A 197 -0.99 16.43 -17.35
N THR A 198 -0.15 17.13 -16.57
CA THR A 198 -0.47 18.47 -16.03
C THR A 198 -0.20 19.60 -17.01
N LYS A 199 0.37 19.30 -18.19
CA LYS A 199 0.77 20.25 -19.24
C LYS A 199 1.85 21.25 -18.80
N THR A 200 2.71 20.86 -17.88
CA THR A 200 3.97 21.58 -17.60
C THR A 200 4.99 21.30 -18.72
N ILE A 201 4.98 20.08 -19.27
CA ILE A 201 5.79 19.67 -20.41
C ILE A 201 4.84 19.44 -21.58
N GLU A 202 4.87 20.31 -22.60
CA GLU A 202 4.04 20.19 -23.80
C GLU A 202 4.88 19.78 -25.03
N ASN A 203 6.20 19.90 -24.97
CA ASN A 203 7.14 19.49 -26.01
C ASN A 203 8.51 19.07 -25.45
N LYS A 204 9.39 18.54 -26.30
CA LYS A 204 10.75 18.11 -25.91
C LYS A 204 11.61 19.24 -25.31
N GLN A 205 11.43 20.49 -25.73
CA GLN A 205 12.19 21.62 -25.18
C GLN A 205 11.77 21.93 -23.74
N ASP A 206 10.46 21.89 -23.45
CA ASP A 206 9.96 22.06 -22.08
C ASP A 206 10.51 20.98 -21.14
N ALA A 207 10.69 19.74 -21.63
CA ALA A 207 11.30 18.66 -20.85
C ALA A 207 12.78 18.94 -20.51
N VAL A 208 13.55 19.48 -21.46
CA VAL A 208 14.93 19.93 -21.20
C VAL A 208 14.91 21.07 -20.18
N ASP A 209 14.04 22.05 -20.36
CA ASP A 209 13.91 23.19 -19.46
C ASP A 209 13.53 22.75 -18.04
N TYR A 210 12.60 21.81 -17.90
CA TYR A 210 12.21 21.18 -16.63
C TYR A 210 13.42 20.59 -15.91
N LEU A 211 14.27 19.84 -16.61
CA LEU A 211 15.48 19.27 -16.01
C LEU A 211 16.42 20.33 -15.45
N THR A 212 16.47 21.54 -16.04
CA THR A 212 17.36 22.60 -15.54
C THR A 212 17.03 23.10 -14.13
N TRP A 213 15.81 22.86 -13.65
CA TRP A 213 15.35 23.21 -12.30
C TRP A 213 15.80 22.21 -11.22
N THR A 214 16.38 21.08 -11.62
CA THR A 214 16.63 19.96 -10.72
C THR A 214 18.00 20.00 -10.07
N LEU A 215 18.15 19.27 -8.95
CA LEU A 215 19.47 19.01 -8.35
C LEU A 215 20.39 18.25 -9.32
N LEU A 216 19.84 17.35 -10.14
CA LEU A 216 20.56 16.62 -11.18
C LEU A 216 21.37 17.58 -12.05
N TYR A 217 20.70 18.57 -12.65
CA TYR A 217 21.36 19.56 -13.51
C TYR A 217 22.48 20.32 -12.79
N ARG A 218 22.27 20.68 -11.52
CA ARG A 218 23.29 21.34 -10.68
C ARG A 218 24.49 20.44 -10.38
N ARG A 219 24.36 19.11 -10.47
CA ARG A 219 25.43 18.15 -10.19
C ARG A 219 26.18 17.67 -11.44
N LEU A 220 25.55 17.70 -12.62
CA LEU A 220 26.18 17.30 -13.90
C LEU A 220 27.55 17.98 -14.13
N THR A 221 27.69 19.26 -13.78
CA THR A 221 28.95 20.00 -13.95
C THR A 221 29.97 19.77 -12.84
N GLN A 222 29.52 19.31 -11.66
CA GLN A 222 30.36 19.14 -10.48
C GLN A 222 30.99 17.76 -10.40
N ASN A 223 30.25 16.74 -10.86
CA ASN A 223 30.70 15.35 -10.85
C ASN A 223 30.24 14.61 -12.13
N PRO A 224 30.71 15.04 -13.32
CA PRO A 224 30.21 14.55 -14.61
C PRO A 224 30.35 13.03 -14.76
N ASN A 225 31.46 12.44 -14.31
CA ASN A 225 31.71 11.01 -14.42
C ASN A 225 30.68 10.15 -13.67
N TYR A 226 30.09 10.67 -12.58
CA TYR A 226 29.06 9.96 -11.83
C TYR A 226 27.80 9.72 -12.67
N TYR A 227 27.46 10.70 -13.51
CA TYR A 227 26.31 10.67 -14.42
C TYR A 227 26.69 10.19 -15.83
N ASN A 228 27.88 9.58 -15.99
CA ASN A 228 28.44 9.13 -17.28
C ASN A 228 28.68 10.23 -18.34
N LEU A 229 28.89 11.49 -17.92
CA LEU A 229 29.28 12.57 -18.85
C LEU A 229 30.79 12.55 -19.10
N GLN A 230 31.16 12.77 -20.36
CA GLN A 230 32.57 12.86 -20.79
C GLN A 230 33.17 14.28 -20.68
N GLY A 231 32.34 15.28 -20.38
CA GLY A 231 32.76 16.68 -20.28
C GLY A 231 31.67 17.59 -19.73
N VAL A 232 32.03 18.84 -19.44
CA VAL A 232 31.15 19.83 -18.78
C VAL A 232 30.92 21.09 -19.61
N THR A 233 31.28 21.07 -20.89
CA THR A 233 30.96 22.21 -21.78
C THR A 233 29.45 22.27 -22.01
N HIS A 234 28.94 23.43 -22.43
CA HIS A 234 27.53 23.58 -22.82
C HIS A 234 27.06 22.50 -23.80
N ARG A 235 27.89 22.13 -24.79
CA ARG A 235 27.57 21.05 -25.74
C ARG A 235 27.37 19.70 -25.05
N HIS A 236 28.36 19.21 -24.31
CA HIS A 236 28.25 17.95 -23.54
C HIS A 236 27.00 17.90 -22.65
N LEU A 237 26.67 18.98 -21.94
CA LEU A 237 25.47 19.04 -21.08
C LEU A 237 24.18 18.99 -21.90
N SER A 238 24.11 19.78 -22.97
CA SER A 238 22.95 19.83 -23.87
C SER A 238 22.70 18.48 -24.53
N ASP A 239 23.76 17.84 -25.04
CA ASP A 239 23.68 16.53 -25.69
C ASP A 239 23.18 15.48 -24.70
N HIS A 240 23.73 15.45 -23.47
CA HIS A 240 23.30 14.51 -22.43
C HIS A 240 21.85 14.72 -21.98
N LEU A 241 21.41 15.96 -21.75
CA LEU A 241 20.02 16.24 -21.39
C LEU A 241 19.07 15.87 -22.53
N SER A 242 19.45 16.14 -23.78
CA SER A 242 18.64 15.78 -24.95
C SER A 242 18.51 14.27 -25.06
N GLU A 243 19.60 13.51 -24.90
CA GLU A 243 19.57 12.04 -24.87
C GLU A 243 18.68 11.51 -23.74
N LEU A 244 18.78 12.10 -22.55
CA LEU A 244 17.98 11.69 -21.40
C LEU A 244 16.48 11.93 -21.63
N VAL A 245 16.12 13.08 -22.20
CA VAL A 245 14.74 13.41 -22.59
C VAL A 245 14.25 12.46 -23.67
N GLU A 246 15.03 12.25 -24.74
CA GLU A 246 14.64 11.40 -25.87
C GLU A 246 14.39 9.96 -25.42
N ASN A 247 15.30 9.38 -24.64
CA ASN A 247 15.14 8.02 -24.12
C ASN A 247 13.90 7.90 -23.22
N THR A 248 13.72 8.85 -22.30
CA THR A 248 12.58 8.82 -21.36
C THR A 248 11.24 8.95 -22.09
N LEU A 249 11.13 9.88 -23.05
CA LEU A 249 9.90 10.07 -23.82
C LEU A 249 9.64 8.90 -24.77
N SER A 250 10.66 8.35 -25.41
CA SER A 250 10.54 7.16 -26.25
C SER A 250 10.03 5.95 -25.46
N ASP A 251 10.53 5.74 -24.23
CA ASP A 251 10.06 4.66 -23.37
C ASP A 251 8.58 4.88 -22.97
N LEU A 252 8.21 6.11 -22.60
CA LEU A 252 6.82 6.45 -22.24
C LEU A 252 5.85 6.32 -23.43
N GLU A 253 6.30 6.66 -24.64
CA GLU A 253 5.53 6.46 -25.86
C GLU A 253 5.38 4.96 -26.18
N GLN A 254 6.44 4.17 -26.03
CA GLN A 254 6.38 2.72 -26.21
C GLN A 254 5.40 2.06 -25.24
N SER A 255 5.37 2.52 -23.99
CA SER A 255 4.40 2.10 -22.97
C SER A 255 2.99 2.70 -23.17
N LYS A 256 2.78 3.47 -24.25
CA LYS A 256 1.51 4.15 -24.61
C LYS A 256 0.98 5.07 -23.51
N CYS A 257 1.87 5.64 -22.70
CA CYS A 257 1.53 6.64 -21.69
C CYS A 257 1.37 8.03 -22.32
N ILE A 258 2.16 8.31 -23.37
CA ILE A 258 2.12 9.56 -24.14
C ILE A 258 2.12 9.25 -25.64
N THR A 259 1.88 10.27 -26.45
CA THR A 259 2.14 10.24 -27.90
C THR A 259 3.03 11.42 -28.27
N ILE A 260 3.92 11.24 -29.24
CA ILE A 260 4.78 12.30 -29.76
C ILE A 260 4.27 12.70 -31.16
N GLU A 261 3.90 13.96 -31.32
CA GLU A 261 3.42 14.55 -32.57
C GLU A 261 4.52 15.38 -33.24
N GLU A 262 4.68 15.23 -34.56
CA GLU A 262 5.69 15.95 -35.36
C GLU A 262 7.13 15.84 -34.81
N ASP A 263 7.46 14.75 -34.12
CA ASP A 263 8.74 14.49 -33.43
C ASP A 263 9.12 15.52 -32.34
N ILE A 264 8.20 16.41 -31.93
CA ILE A 264 8.47 17.54 -31.03
C ILE A 264 7.44 17.62 -29.89
N ASP A 265 6.17 17.67 -30.23
CA ASP A 265 5.09 17.94 -29.26
C ASP A 265 4.68 16.65 -28.57
N VAL A 266 4.36 16.73 -27.27
CA VAL A 266 3.96 15.56 -26.47
C VAL A 266 2.59 15.76 -25.87
N THR A 267 1.74 14.73 -25.98
CA THR A 267 0.42 14.76 -25.34
C THR A 267 0.16 13.49 -24.53
N PRO A 268 -0.54 13.60 -23.38
CA PRO A 268 -0.82 12.45 -22.54
C PRO A 268 -1.90 11.55 -23.15
N LEU A 269 -1.71 10.23 -23.03
CA LEU A 269 -2.71 9.21 -23.35
C LEU A 269 -3.41 8.71 -22.09
N ASN A 270 -4.47 7.90 -22.27
CA ASN A 270 -5.28 7.37 -21.17
C ASN A 270 -4.43 6.63 -20.11
N LEU A 271 -3.46 5.83 -20.53
CA LEU A 271 -2.58 5.11 -19.60
C LEU A 271 -1.71 6.06 -18.78
N GLY A 272 -1.15 7.10 -19.41
CA GLY A 272 -0.36 8.12 -18.71
C GLY A 272 -1.19 8.91 -17.71
N MET A 273 -2.42 9.27 -18.09
CA MET A 273 -3.38 9.92 -17.19
C MET A 273 -3.72 9.05 -15.97
N ILE A 274 -3.96 7.75 -16.17
CA ILE A 274 -4.23 6.80 -15.09
C ILE A 274 -3.02 6.67 -14.16
N ALA A 275 -1.81 6.51 -14.72
CA ALA A 275 -0.57 6.39 -13.96
C ALA A 275 -0.34 7.60 -13.05
N ALA A 276 -0.47 8.81 -13.62
CA ALA A 276 -0.29 10.06 -12.90
C ALA A 276 -1.37 10.29 -11.83
N TYR A 277 -2.64 9.99 -12.14
CA TYR A 277 -3.77 10.19 -11.22
C TYR A 277 -3.66 9.33 -9.95
N TYR A 278 -3.22 8.07 -10.09
CA TYR A 278 -3.12 7.14 -8.96
C TYR A 278 -1.72 7.05 -8.34
N TYR A 279 -0.74 7.80 -8.84
CA TYR A 279 0.66 7.72 -8.41
C TYR A 279 1.22 6.30 -8.52
N ILE A 280 1.04 5.71 -9.70
CA ILE A 280 1.46 4.34 -10.04
C ILE A 280 2.62 4.43 -11.03
N ASN A 281 3.60 3.54 -10.89
CA ASN A 281 4.75 3.50 -11.77
C ASN A 281 4.31 3.17 -13.22
N TYR A 282 4.89 3.84 -14.22
CA TYR A 282 4.53 3.64 -15.62
C TYR A 282 4.70 2.19 -16.08
N THR A 283 5.69 1.45 -15.56
CA THR A 283 5.90 0.03 -15.87
C THR A 283 4.78 -0.87 -15.34
N THR A 284 4.18 -0.51 -14.20
CA THR A 284 2.99 -1.22 -13.67
C THR A 284 1.79 -1.01 -14.58
N ILE A 285 1.59 0.21 -15.09
CA ILE A 285 0.50 0.49 -16.03
C ILE A 285 0.72 -0.18 -17.39
N GLU A 286 1.96 -0.22 -17.87
CA GLU A 286 2.34 -1.00 -19.05
C GLU A 286 2.02 -2.50 -18.85
N LEU A 287 2.42 -3.06 -17.71
CA LEU A 287 2.09 -4.44 -17.34
C LEU A 287 0.58 -4.68 -17.36
N PHE A 288 -0.21 -3.74 -16.82
CA PHE A 288 -1.68 -3.84 -16.82
C PHE A 288 -2.22 -3.82 -18.25
N ALA A 289 -1.75 -2.90 -19.09
CA ALA A 289 -2.17 -2.80 -20.49
C ALA A 289 -1.85 -4.05 -21.31
N LEU A 290 -0.73 -4.72 -21.04
CA LEU A 290 -0.31 -5.94 -21.73
C LEU A 290 -0.96 -7.22 -21.19
N SER A 291 -1.27 -7.26 -19.90
CA SER A 291 -1.71 -8.50 -19.21
C SER A 291 -3.23 -8.59 -19.03
N LEU A 292 -3.93 -7.46 -18.95
CA LEU A 292 -5.38 -7.45 -18.83
C LEU A 292 -6.02 -7.80 -20.18
N SER A 293 -7.10 -8.57 -20.13
CA SER A 293 -7.84 -9.01 -21.31
C SER A 293 -9.35 -9.01 -21.03
N SER A 294 -10.16 -9.06 -22.09
CA SER A 294 -11.62 -9.18 -21.98
C SER A 294 -12.11 -10.43 -21.24
N LYS A 295 -11.23 -11.40 -20.98
CA LYS A 295 -11.51 -12.67 -20.29
C LYS A 295 -10.87 -12.76 -18.91
N THR A 296 -10.15 -11.73 -18.47
CA THR A 296 -9.47 -11.74 -17.17
C THR A 296 -10.51 -11.86 -16.05
N LYS A 297 -10.20 -12.69 -15.05
CA LYS A 297 -11.05 -12.96 -13.87
C LYS A 297 -10.25 -12.69 -12.60
N VAL A 298 -10.91 -12.76 -11.44
CA VAL A 298 -10.31 -12.54 -10.11
C VAL A 298 -8.94 -13.21 -9.93
N ARG A 299 -8.77 -14.49 -10.31
CA ARG A 299 -7.45 -15.15 -10.23
C ARG A 299 -6.38 -14.41 -11.02
N GLY A 300 -6.67 -14.10 -12.29
CA GLY A 300 -5.73 -13.36 -13.15
C GLY A 300 -5.50 -11.94 -12.66
N LEU A 301 -6.51 -11.28 -12.08
CA LEU A 301 -6.33 -9.97 -11.45
C LEU A 301 -5.34 -10.06 -10.28
N ILE A 302 -5.46 -11.05 -9.39
CA ILE A 302 -4.51 -11.23 -8.29
C ILE A 302 -3.09 -11.45 -8.81
N ASP A 303 -2.92 -12.30 -9.83
CA ASP A 303 -1.62 -12.55 -10.46
C ASP A 303 -1.01 -11.26 -11.04
N ILE A 304 -1.82 -10.47 -11.77
CA ILE A 304 -1.40 -9.20 -12.39
C ILE A 304 -1.06 -8.15 -11.33
N ILE A 305 -1.91 -7.91 -10.32
CA ILE A 305 -1.62 -6.88 -9.32
C ILE A 305 -0.41 -7.25 -8.47
N SER A 306 -0.21 -8.54 -8.16
CA SER A 306 0.94 -8.98 -7.37
C SER A 306 2.27 -8.74 -8.08
N SER A 307 2.23 -8.63 -9.42
CA SER A 307 3.40 -8.39 -10.27
C SER A 307 3.70 -6.90 -10.50
N ALA A 308 2.98 -6.00 -9.82
CA ALA A 308 3.20 -4.55 -9.90
C ALA A 308 4.56 -4.15 -9.28
N ALA A 309 5.24 -3.19 -9.91
CA ALA A 309 6.56 -2.68 -9.48
C ALA A 309 6.52 -2.04 -8.07
N GLU A 310 5.35 -1.59 -7.63
CA GLU A 310 5.10 -1.09 -6.27
C GLU A 310 5.42 -2.13 -5.19
N TYR A 311 5.45 -3.41 -5.54
CA TYR A 311 5.70 -4.52 -4.63
C TYR A 311 7.14 -5.04 -4.67
N ASP A 312 8.02 -4.48 -5.51
CA ASP A 312 9.47 -4.78 -5.52
C ASP A 312 10.12 -4.53 -4.15
N VAL A 313 9.56 -3.58 -3.39
CA VAL A 313 10.03 -3.20 -2.05
C VAL A 313 9.60 -4.17 -0.95
N VAL A 314 8.74 -5.15 -1.24
CA VAL A 314 8.31 -6.14 -0.24
C VAL A 314 9.53 -6.98 0.15
N PRO A 315 9.93 -6.98 1.43
CA PRO A 315 11.18 -7.60 1.84
C PRO A 315 11.08 -9.12 1.73
N VAL A 316 12.13 -9.75 1.22
CA VAL A 316 12.30 -11.20 1.30
C VAL A 316 13.38 -11.48 2.35
N ARG A 317 13.01 -12.19 3.43
CA ARG A 317 13.93 -12.45 4.55
C ARG A 317 14.57 -13.83 4.42
N GLN A 318 15.70 -14.01 5.10
CA GLN A 318 16.39 -15.29 5.14
C GLN A 318 15.45 -16.38 5.69
N THR A 319 15.41 -17.54 5.03
CA THR A 319 14.59 -18.72 5.41
C THR A 319 13.08 -18.55 5.32
N GLU A 320 12.56 -17.45 4.75
CA GLU A 320 11.10 -17.29 4.53
C GLU A 320 10.53 -18.31 3.54
N GLU A 321 11.34 -18.84 2.62
CA GLU A 321 10.93 -19.89 1.67
C GLU A 321 10.29 -21.09 2.39
N GLY A 322 10.84 -21.50 3.53
CA GLY A 322 10.33 -22.61 4.33
C GLY A 322 8.97 -22.35 4.98
N VAL A 323 8.50 -21.10 4.99
CA VAL A 323 7.17 -20.69 5.47
C VAL A 323 6.22 -20.43 4.30
N LEU A 324 6.71 -19.80 3.23
CA LEU A 324 5.92 -19.46 2.05
C LEU A 324 5.53 -20.68 1.22
N GLU A 325 6.39 -21.69 1.12
CA GLU A 325 6.09 -22.92 0.39
C GLU A 325 4.92 -23.70 1.04
N PRO A 326 4.91 -24.00 2.36
CA PRO A 326 3.73 -24.56 3.02
C PRO A 326 2.47 -23.68 2.94
N LEU A 327 2.63 -22.35 2.93
CA LEU A 327 1.51 -21.42 2.80
C LEU A 327 0.84 -21.56 1.42
N SER A 328 1.62 -21.80 0.36
CA SER A 328 1.09 -22.01 -1.00
C SER A 328 0.14 -23.20 -1.12
N GLY A 329 0.26 -24.18 -0.22
CA GLY A 329 -0.66 -25.33 -0.13
C GLY A 329 -2.00 -25.02 0.55
N LYS A 330 -2.10 -23.89 1.26
CA LYS A 330 -3.30 -23.48 2.02
C LYS A 330 -4.15 -22.43 1.29
N VAL A 331 -3.59 -21.73 0.32
CA VAL A 331 -4.30 -20.68 -0.42
C VAL A 331 -5.16 -21.26 -1.56
N PRO A 332 -6.27 -20.61 -1.96
CA PRO A 332 -7.20 -21.18 -2.94
C PRO A 332 -6.62 -21.31 -4.36
N TYR A 333 -5.81 -20.36 -4.81
CA TYR A 333 -5.20 -20.37 -6.14
C TYR A 333 -3.74 -20.78 -6.05
N LYS A 334 -3.44 -21.91 -6.70
CA LYS A 334 -2.06 -22.39 -6.82
C LYS A 334 -1.22 -21.41 -7.62
N ILE A 335 -0.05 -21.11 -7.07
CA ILE A 335 1.02 -20.36 -7.74
C ILE A 335 1.55 -21.17 -8.93
N ALA A 336 2.02 -20.49 -9.96
CA ALA A 336 2.57 -21.12 -11.16
C ALA A 336 3.75 -22.05 -10.83
N ALA A 337 3.82 -23.20 -11.50
CA ALA A 337 4.90 -24.16 -11.30
C ALA A 337 6.26 -23.54 -11.65
N GLY A 338 7.27 -23.74 -10.80
CA GLY A 338 8.60 -23.16 -10.98
C GLY A 338 8.76 -21.72 -10.46
N SER A 339 7.71 -21.13 -9.88
CA SER A 339 7.82 -19.84 -9.18
C SER A 339 8.79 -19.94 -8.01
N LYS A 340 9.59 -18.91 -7.82
CA LYS A 340 10.58 -18.87 -6.74
C LYS A 340 10.00 -18.15 -5.53
N PHE A 341 10.09 -18.77 -4.35
CA PHE A 341 9.55 -18.19 -3.11
C PHE A 341 10.41 -17.04 -2.55
N ASN A 342 11.55 -16.75 -3.18
CA ASN A 342 12.36 -15.56 -2.93
C ASN A 342 11.98 -14.35 -3.82
N ASP A 343 10.93 -14.50 -4.65
CA ASP A 343 10.41 -13.43 -5.49
C ASP A 343 9.37 -12.60 -4.69
N PRO A 344 9.56 -11.27 -4.57
CA PRO A 344 8.62 -10.41 -3.86
C PRO A 344 7.19 -10.44 -4.45
N HIS A 345 7.03 -10.66 -5.76
CA HIS A 345 5.72 -10.74 -6.39
C HIS A 345 5.00 -12.05 -6.04
N VAL A 346 5.72 -13.16 -5.98
CA VAL A 346 5.18 -14.46 -5.54
C VAL A 346 4.75 -14.38 -4.07
N LYS A 347 5.59 -13.79 -3.23
CA LYS A 347 5.25 -13.51 -1.82
C LYS A 347 4.00 -12.64 -1.72
N THR A 348 3.92 -11.57 -2.50
CA THR A 348 2.77 -10.66 -2.50
C THR A 348 1.48 -11.37 -2.89
N ASN A 349 1.51 -12.19 -3.93
CA ASN A 349 0.36 -13.00 -4.35
C ASN A 349 -0.13 -13.91 -3.21
N LEU A 350 0.78 -14.64 -2.56
CA LEU A 350 0.46 -15.51 -1.44
C LEU A 350 -0.15 -14.75 -0.26
N LEU A 351 0.40 -13.58 0.06
CA LEU A 351 -0.08 -12.75 1.17
C LEU A 351 -1.45 -12.14 0.88
N ILE A 352 -1.72 -11.70 -0.35
CA ILE A 352 -3.07 -11.27 -0.77
C ILE A 352 -4.06 -12.42 -0.58
N GLN A 353 -3.75 -13.62 -1.07
CA GLN A 353 -4.65 -14.77 -0.92
C GLN A 353 -4.83 -15.20 0.55
N ALA A 354 -3.77 -15.11 1.36
CA ALA A 354 -3.82 -15.39 2.79
C ALA A 354 -4.72 -14.39 3.53
N HIS A 355 -4.64 -13.10 3.17
CA HIS A 355 -5.50 -12.03 3.68
C HIS A 355 -6.97 -12.28 3.34
N LEU A 356 -7.29 -12.55 2.07
CA LEU A 356 -8.65 -12.85 1.63
C LEU A 356 -9.23 -14.10 2.32
N SER A 357 -8.36 -15.02 2.72
CA SER A 357 -8.74 -16.24 3.44
C SER A 357 -8.75 -16.07 4.98
N ARG A 358 -8.33 -14.91 5.50
CA ARG A 358 -8.07 -14.62 6.92
C ARG A 358 -7.18 -15.67 7.60
N LEU A 359 -6.14 -16.14 6.92
CA LEU A 359 -5.17 -17.06 7.50
C LEU A 359 -4.34 -16.36 8.60
N ASN A 360 -4.10 -17.06 9.70
CA ASN A 360 -3.24 -16.53 10.76
C ASN A 360 -1.77 -16.58 10.34
N LEU A 361 -1.16 -15.42 10.21
CA LEU A 361 0.23 -15.24 9.80
C LEU A 361 1.11 -14.83 10.99
N GLY A 362 2.41 -15.13 10.91
CA GLY A 362 3.36 -14.60 11.87
C GLY A 362 3.47 -13.07 11.78
N PRO A 363 3.89 -12.36 12.85
CA PRO A 363 3.95 -10.90 12.89
C PRO A 363 4.82 -10.24 11.79
N GLU A 364 5.78 -10.97 11.22
CA GLU A 364 6.60 -10.48 10.10
C GLU A 364 5.79 -10.44 8.80
N LEU A 365 5.19 -11.55 8.41
CA LEU A 365 4.36 -11.64 7.22
C LEU A 365 3.08 -10.80 7.34
N GLN A 366 2.52 -10.65 8.55
CA GLN A 366 1.39 -9.76 8.77
C GLN A 366 1.76 -8.29 8.50
N GLY A 367 2.92 -7.84 8.97
CA GLY A 367 3.40 -6.49 8.66
C GLY A 367 3.67 -6.29 7.17
N ASP A 368 4.15 -7.31 6.46
CA ASP A 368 4.30 -7.25 5.01
C ASP A 368 2.95 -7.18 4.28
N THR A 369 1.95 -7.93 4.76
CA THR A 369 0.57 -7.87 4.26
C THR A 369 -0.01 -6.46 4.42
N GLU A 370 0.23 -5.77 5.53
CA GLU A 370 -0.23 -4.39 5.74
C GLU A 370 0.35 -3.42 4.69
N VAL A 371 1.66 -3.53 4.40
CA VAL A 371 2.34 -2.75 3.35
C VAL A 371 1.77 -3.05 1.96
N ILE A 372 1.40 -4.30 1.70
CA ILE A 372 0.75 -4.69 0.43
C ILE A 372 -0.64 -4.04 0.34
N LEU A 373 -1.44 -4.15 1.40
CA LEU A 373 -2.80 -3.64 1.43
C LEU A 373 -2.86 -2.12 1.26
N GLU A 374 -1.89 -1.39 1.83
CA GLU A 374 -1.74 0.06 1.67
C GLU A 374 -1.79 0.51 0.20
N LYS A 375 -1.13 -0.25 -0.68
CA LYS A 375 -1.02 0.08 -2.12
C LYS A 375 -2.09 -0.60 -2.97
N SER A 376 -2.74 -1.64 -2.45
CA SER A 376 -3.62 -2.52 -3.24
C SER A 376 -4.83 -1.79 -3.85
N ILE A 377 -5.42 -0.84 -3.11
CA ILE A 377 -6.66 -0.17 -3.53
C ILE A 377 -6.42 0.76 -4.72
N ARG A 378 -5.35 1.56 -4.73
CA ARG A 378 -5.04 2.43 -5.87
C ARG A 378 -4.68 1.63 -7.12
N LEU A 379 -3.96 0.51 -6.96
CA LEU A 379 -3.67 -0.42 -8.06
C LEU A 379 -4.96 -1.00 -8.62
N MET A 380 -5.93 -1.33 -7.76
CA MET A 380 -7.21 -1.87 -8.22
C MET A 380 -8.08 -0.86 -8.92
N GLN A 381 -8.10 0.39 -8.45
CA GLN A 381 -8.78 1.49 -9.13
C GLN A 381 -8.16 1.75 -10.51
N ALA A 382 -6.84 1.71 -10.63
CA ALA A 382 -6.17 1.81 -11.93
C ALA A 382 -6.48 0.62 -12.85
N CYS A 383 -6.54 -0.61 -12.34
CA CYS A 383 -7.02 -1.76 -13.13
C CYS A 383 -8.44 -1.53 -13.66
N VAL A 384 -9.37 -1.02 -12.85
CA VAL A 384 -10.73 -0.68 -13.27
C VAL A 384 -10.71 0.35 -14.41
N ASP A 385 -9.89 1.39 -14.30
CA ASP A 385 -9.81 2.45 -15.31
C ASP A 385 -9.16 1.96 -16.62
N VAL A 386 -8.14 1.08 -16.55
CA VAL A 386 -7.55 0.43 -17.73
C VAL A 386 -8.58 -0.50 -18.42
N LEU A 387 -9.32 -1.30 -17.64
CA LEU A 387 -10.32 -2.21 -18.18
C LEU A 387 -11.51 -1.48 -18.81
N SER A 388 -11.94 -0.39 -18.18
CA SER A 388 -13.02 0.45 -18.69
C SER A 388 -12.61 1.25 -19.92
N SER A 389 -11.37 1.76 -19.99
CA SER A 389 -10.85 2.39 -21.21
C SER A 389 -10.76 1.41 -22.39
N ASN A 390 -10.62 0.11 -22.13
CA ASN A 390 -10.66 -0.95 -23.15
C ASN A 390 -12.09 -1.46 -23.44
N GLY A 391 -13.10 -0.95 -22.73
CA GLY A 391 -14.49 -1.33 -22.93
C GLY A 391 -14.87 -2.74 -22.46
N TRP A 392 -14.12 -3.35 -21.54
CA TRP A 392 -14.38 -4.72 -21.07
C TRP A 392 -15.18 -4.75 -19.76
N LEU A 393 -16.44 -5.16 -19.83
CA LEU A 393 -17.36 -5.12 -18.69
C LEU A 393 -17.02 -6.14 -17.59
N ALA A 394 -16.99 -7.43 -17.91
CA ALA A 394 -16.87 -8.48 -16.90
C ALA A 394 -15.55 -8.41 -16.11
N PRO A 395 -14.38 -8.15 -16.71
CA PRO A 395 -13.16 -7.94 -15.93
C PRO A 395 -13.23 -6.68 -15.06
N ALA A 396 -13.84 -5.59 -15.54
CA ALA A 396 -13.95 -4.35 -14.78
C ALA A 396 -14.81 -4.56 -13.52
N VAL A 397 -15.97 -5.21 -13.65
CA VAL A 397 -16.82 -5.59 -12.51
C VAL A 397 -16.05 -6.51 -11.54
N ALA A 398 -15.32 -7.51 -12.06
CA ALA A 398 -14.50 -8.38 -11.21
C ALA A 398 -13.37 -7.64 -10.48
N ALA A 399 -12.83 -6.55 -11.03
CA ALA A 399 -11.85 -5.70 -10.37
C ALA A 399 -12.48 -4.82 -9.28
N MET A 400 -13.71 -4.35 -9.49
CA MET A 400 -14.50 -3.65 -8.45
C MET A 400 -14.80 -4.59 -7.28
N GLU A 401 -15.27 -5.81 -7.56
CA GLU A 401 -15.47 -6.86 -6.54
C GLU A 401 -14.17 -7.18 -5.78
N LEU A 402 -13.04 -7.28 -6.49
CA LEU A 402 -11.76 -7.55 -5.83
C LEU A 402 -11.33 -6.39 -4.89
N ALA A 403 -11.67 -5.14 -5.20
CA ALA A 403 -11.45 -4.03 -4.28
C ALA A 403 -12.26 -4.18 -2.98
N GLN A 404 -13.52 -4.61 -3.08
CA GLN A 404 -14.36 -4.91 -1.91
C GLN A 404 -13.77 -6.09 -1.11
N MET A 405 -13.37 -7.17 -1.80
CA MET A 405 -12.76 -8.36 -1.19
C MET A 405 -11.49 -8.03 -0.40
N LEU A 406 -10.60 -7.21 -0.97
CA LEU A 406 -9.37 -6.75 -0.31
C LEU A 406 -9.69 -5.92 0.94
N THR A 407 -10.73 -5.11 0.88
CA THR A 407 -11.16 -4.26 1.99
C THR A 407 -11.73 -5.07 3.15
N GLN A 408 -12.61 -6.02 2.86
CA GLN A 408 -13.32 -6.80 3.88
C GLN A 408 -12.64 -8.13 4.24
N ALA A 409 -11.49 -8.40 3.62
CA ALA A 409 -10.69 -9.61 3.83
C ALA A 409 -11.52 -10.89 3.66
N MET A 410 -12.17 -11.04 2.51
CA MET A 410 -13.00 -12.21 2.21
C MET A 410 -13.07 -12.51 0.71
N TRP A 411 -13.46 -13.74 0.37
CA TRP A 411 -13.69 -14.13 -1.02
C TRP A 411 -15.13 -13.85 -1.46
N SER A 412 -15.35 -13.55 -2.74
CA SER A 412 -16.68 -13.24 -3.29
C SER A 412 -17.70 -14.38 -3.20
N LYS A 413 -17.25 -15.63 -3.03
CA LYS A 413 -18.14 -16.80 -2.87
C LYS A 413 -18.56 -17.08 -1.43
N GLU A 414 -18.03 -16.33 -0.48
CA GLU A 414 -18.34 -16.49 0.94
C GLU A 414 -19.56 -15.65 1.32
N SER A 415 -20.22 -15.98 2.44
CA SER A 415 -21.38 -15.22 2.90
C SER A 415 -21.02 -13.77 3.20
N TYR A 416 -21.85 -12.83 2.75
CA TYR A 416 -21.70 -11.39 3.03
C TYR A 416 -21.73 -11.06 4.52
N LEU A 417 -22.30 -11.94 5.35
CA LEU A 417 -22.29 -11.80 6.81
C LEU A 417 -20.88 -11.92 7.41
N ARG A 418 -19.90 -12.47 6.68
CA ARG A 418 -18.50 -12.56 7.13
C ARG A 418 -17.84 -11.19 7.34
N GLN A 419 -18.40 -10.13 6.76
CA GLN A 419 -17.94 -8.75 6.96
C GLN A 419 -18.22 -8.24 8.38
N LEU A 420 -19.25 -8.77 9.04
CA LEU A 420 -19.66 -8.34 10.36
C LEU A 420 -18.63 -8.73 11.43
N PRO A 421 -18.37 -7.85 12.41
CA PRO A 421 -17.46 -8.16 13.50
C PRO A 421 -18.00 -9.32 14.34
N HIS A 422 -17.11 -10.18 14.86
CA HIS A 422 -17.42 -11.35 15.70
C HIS A 422 -18.19 -12.49 15.01
N PHE A 423 -18.45 -12.42 13.70
CA PHE A 423 -19.12 -13.51 12.96
C PHE A 423 -18.17 -14.67 12.68
N THR A 424 -18.40 -15.79 13.37
CA THR A 424 -17.71 -17.06 13.15
C THR A 424 -18.43 -17.89 12.08
N PRO A 425 -17.78 -18.92 11.49
CA PRO A 425 -18.43 -19.84 10.57
C PRO A 425 -19.72 -20.48 11.13
N ASP A 426 -19.77 -20.74 12.44
CA ASP A 426 -20.93 -21.32 13.11
C ASP A 426 -22.11 -20.34 13.21
N ILE A 427 -21.83 -19.07 13.53
CA ILE A 427 -22.86 -18.01 13.55
C ILE A 427 -23.42 -17.82 12.14
N ILE A 428 -22.54 -17.72 11.13
CA ILE A 428 -22.95 -17.57 9.73
C ILE A 428 -23.84 -18.73 9.31
N LYS A 429 -23.45 -19.97 9.63
CA LYS A 429 -24.26 -21.15 9.33
C LYS A 429 -25.64 -21.08 9.99
N THR A 430 -25.71 -20.67 11.26
CA THR A 430 -26.98 -20.52 11.98
C THR A 430 -27.87 -19.44 11.37
N CYS A 431 -27.29 -18.35 10.86
CA CYS A 431 -28.02 -17.30 10.14
C CYS A 431 -28.60 -17.84 8.82
N LEU A 432 -27.78 -18.55 8.03
CA LEU A 432 -28.20 -19.16 6.77
C LEU A 432 -29.32 -20.20 6.99
N ASP A 433 -29.22 -21.02 8.04
CA ASP A 433 -30.25 -22.03 8.39
C ASP A 433 -31.60 -21.38 8.75
N LYS A 434 -31.61 -20.09 9.13
CA LYS A 434 -32.82 -19.29 9.37
C LYS A 434 -33.23 -18.40 8.18
N GLY A 435 -32.54 -18.48 7.05
CA GLY A 435 -32.83 -17.67 5.85
C GLY A 435 -32.29 -16.24 5.91
N VAL A 436 -31.32 -15.95 6.78
CA VAL A 436 -30.62 -14.66 6.85
C VAL A 436 -29.32 -14.79 6.05
N GLU A 437 -29.28 -14.21 4.85
CA GLU A 437 -28.15 -14.34 3.91
C GLU A 437 -27.35 -13.05 3.75
N THR A 438 -28.02 -11.90 3.91
CA THR A 438 -27.45 -10.56 3.70
C THR A 438 -27.43 -9.72 4.98
N VAL A 439 -26.69 -8.61 4.93
CA VAL A 439 -26.69 -7.63 6.04
C VAL A 439 -28.07 -6.98 6.18
N PHE A 440 -28.78 -6.75 5.07
CA PHE A 440 -30.14 -6.22 5.10
C PHE A 440 -31.11 -7.16 5.83
N ASP A 441 -31.06 -8.48 5.54
CA ASP A 441 -31.89 -9.47 6.24
C ASP A 441 -31.67 -9.44 7.76
N LEU A 442 -30.41 -9.24 8.20
CA LEU A 442 -30.06 -9.15 9.61
C LEU A 442 -30.60 -7.86 10.27
N MET A 443 -30.66 -6.76 9.51
CA MET A 443 -31.19 -5.47 9.95
C MET A 443 -32.72 -5.52 10.11
N GLU A 444 -33.41 -6.32 9.29
CA GLU A 444 -34.87 -6.49 9.35
C GLU A 444 -35.34 -7.35 10.52
N LEU A 445 -34.47 -8.18 11.11
CA LEU A 445 -34.82 -8.95 12.31
C LEU A 445 -35.17 -8.04 13.49
N ASP A 446 -36.12 -8.48 14.31
CA ASP A 446 -36.37 -7.82 15.60
C ASP A 446 -35.19 -8.05 16.58
N ASP A 447 -35.09 -7.20 17.59
CA ASP A 447 -33.95 -7.25 18.53
C ASP A 447 -33.90 -8.57 19.32
N GLU A 448 -35.05 -9.16 19.64
CA GLU A 448 -35.12 -10.43 20.37
C GLU A 448 -34.62 -11.61 19.53
N GLU A 449 -35.06 -11.72 18.29
CA GLU A 449 -34.66 -12.74 17.34
C GLU A 449 -33.18 -12.59 17.00
N ARG A 450 -32.71 -11.36 16.80
CA ARG A 450 -31.29 -11.07 16.54
C ARG A 450 -30.41 -11.51 17.71
N MET A 451 -30.77 -11.17 18.96
CA MET A 451 -30.03 -11.61 20.14
C MET A 451 -30.04 -13.13 20.31
N LYS A 452 -31.19 -13.78 20.14
CA LYS A 452 -31.32 -15.24 20.23
C LYS A 452 -30.52 -15.97 19.14
N LEU A 453 -30.45 -15.37 17.94
CA LEU A 453 -29.72 -15.92 16.79
C LEU A 453 -28.21 -15.80 16.95
N LEU A 454 -27.71 -14.61 17.31
CA LEU A 454 -26.27 -14.33 17.33
C LEU A 454 -25.58 -14.80 18.61
N GLN A 455 -26.29 -14.79 19.75
CA GLN A 455 -25.76 -15.19 21.07
C GLN A 455 -24.44 -14.49 21.44
N LEU A 456 -24.26 -13.25 20.96
CA LEU A 456 -23.12 -12.40 21.25
C LEU A 456 -23.33 -11.62 22.55
N THR A 457 -22.24 -11.16 23.16
CA THR A 457 -22.31 -10.25 24.32
C THR A 457 -22.81 -8.86 23.91
N ASP A 458 -23.32 -8.07 24.86
CA ASP A 458 -23.81 -6.70 24.60
C ASP A 458 -22.77 -5.83 23.89
N SER A 459 -21.49 -5.91 24.29
CA SER A 459 -20.40 -5.17 23.64
C SER A 459 -20.19 -5.60 22.19
N GLN A 460 -20.29 -6.90 21.90
CA GLN A 460 -20.15 -7.40 20.53
C GLN A 460 -21.37 -7.05 19.68
N MET A 461 -22.57 -7.08 20.27
CA MET A 461 -23.80 -6.62 19.62
C MET A 461 -23.72 -5.13 19.28
N MET A 462 -23.10 -4.30 20.12
CA MET A 462 -22.84 -2.89 19.80
C MET A 462 -21.90 -2.73 18.60
N ASP A 463 -20.85 -3.55 18.48
CA ASP A 463 -19.96 -3.53 17.32
C ASP A 463 -20.70 -3.92 16.04
N VAL A 464 -21.56 -4.94 16.11
CA VAL A 464 -22.42 -5.38 15.00
C VAL A 464 -23.40 -4.28 14.60
N ALA A 465 -24.11 -3.68 15.57
CA ALA A 465 -25.04 -2.58 15.30
C ALA A 465 -24.34 -1.37 14.67
N LYS A 466 -23.12 -1.04 15.13
CA LYS A 466 -22.30 0.01 14.53
C LYS A 466 -21.93 -0.30 13.08
N PHE A 467 -21.63 -1.56 12.76
CA PHE A 467 -21.42 -1.98 11.38
C PHE A 467 -22.68 -1.83 10.54
N CYS A 468 -23.83 -2.36 10.99
CA CYS A 468 -25.10 -2.28 10.26
C CYS A 468 -25.52 -0.83 9.99
N ASN A 469 -25.42 0.05 10.99
CA ASN A 469 -25.74 1.48 10.83
C ASN A 469 -24.80 2.23 9.88
N ARG A 470 -23.62 1.68 9.60
CA ARG A 470 -22.65 2.25 8.64
C ARG A 470 -22.72 1.55 7.27
N TYR A 471 -23.36 0.39 7.20
CA TYR A 471 -23.47 -0.38 5.97
C TYR A 471 -24.34 0.40 4.97
N PRO A 472 -23.93 0.57 3.70
CA PRO A 472 -24.62 1.51 2.83
C PRO A 472 -26.04 1.05 2.44
N ASN A 473 -27.06 1.81 2.84
CA ASN A 473 -28.40 1.75 2.27
C ASN A 473 -28.65 2.97 1.37
N ILE A 474 -28.61 2.75 0.05
CA ILE A 474 -28.68 3.82 -0.96
C ILE A 474 -29.75 3.46 -1.97
N GLU A 475 -30.75 4.33 -2.10
CA GLU A 475 -31.75 4.25 -3.15
C GLU A 475 -31.18 4.83 -4.45
N LEU A 476 -31.29 4.06 -5.54
CA LEU A 476 -30.93 4.47 -6.88
C LEU A 476 -32.18 4.64 -7.75
N THR A 477 -32.32 5.83 -8.35
CA THR A 477 -33.29 6.08 -9.42
C THR A 477 -32.57 6.51 -10.68
N TYR A 478 -33.08 6.12 -11.86
CA TYR A 478 -32.48 6.53 -13.13
C TYR A 478 -33.52 6.88 -14.19
N GLU A 479 -33.12 7.74 -15.12
CA GLU A 479 -33.92 8.17 -16.27
C GLU A 479 -33.07 8.22 -17.54
N VAL A 480 -33.55 7.60 -18.62
CA VAL A 480 -32.97 7.74 -19.96
C VAL A 480 -33.61 8.94 -20.65
N GLN A 481 -32.85 10.02 -20.85
CA GLN A 481 -33.37 11.23 -21.44
C GLN A 481 -33.76 11.02 -22.91
N ASN A 482 -34.91 11.54 -23.31
CA ASN A 482 -35.43 11.46 -24.69
C ASN A 482 -35.50 10.03 -25.24
N LYS A 483 -35.86 9.06 -24.40
CA LYS A 483 -35.88 7.63 -24.73
C LYS A 483 -36.55 7.28 -26.08
N ASP A 484 -37.63 7.97 -26.42
CA ASP A 484 -38.40 7.71 -27.65
C ASP A 484 -37.81 8.36 -28.91
N ARG A 485 -36.74 9.17 -28.78
CA ARG A 485 -36.14 9.95 -29.87
C ARG A 485 -34.63 9.68 -30.03
N ILE A 486 -34.18 8.50 -29.63
CA ILE A 486 -32.78 8.10 -29.79
C ILE A 486 -32.55 7.72 -31.26
N LYS A 487 -31.57 8.36 -31.90
CA LYS A 487 -31.16 8.06 -33.26
C LYS A 487 -29.79 7.40 -33.26
N SER A 488 -29.50 6.58 -34.27
CA SER A 488 -28.17 5.98 -34.44
C SER A 488 -27.08 7.06 -34.46
N GLY A 489 -25.99 6.85 -33.70
CA GLY A 489 -24.88 7.79 -33.55
C GLY A 489 -25.14 8.98 -32.61
N SER A 490 -26.36 9.15 -32.08
CA SER A 490 -26.66 10.20 -31.09
C SER A 490 -26.17 9.83 -29.69
N LEU A 491 -25.93 10.85 -28.84
CA LEU A 491 -25.56 10.65 -27.44
C LEU A 491 -26.80 10.26 -26.62
N VAL A 492 -26.78 9.07 -26.05
CA VAL A 492 -27.75 8.62 -25.04
C VAL A 492 -27.31 9.15 -23.69
N ASN A 493 -28.22 9.83 -22.98
CA ASN A 493 -27.94 10.43 -21.69
C ASN A 493 -28.76 9.71 -20.60
N VAL A 494 -28.09 9.06 -19.67
CA VAL A 494 -28.70 8.40 -18.52
C VAL A 494 -28.38 9.21 -17.27
N VAL A 495 -29.42 9.71 -16.61
CA VAL A 495 -29.30 10.47 -15.37
C VAL A 495 -29.62 9.54 -14.21
N VAL A 496 -28.71 9.44 -13.26
CA VAL A 496 -28.81 8.62 -12.05
C VAL A 496 -28.86 9.54 -10.84
N ASN A 497 -29.86 9.36 -9.99
CA ASN A 497 -29.94 10.03 -8.69
C ASN A 497 -29.76 8.97 -7.60
N LEU A 498 -28.89 9.29 -6.65
CA LEU A 498 -28.52 8.46 -5.53
C LEU A 498 -28.91 9.18 -4.25
N GLU A 499 -29.63 8.51 -3.37
CA GLU A 499 -30.06 9.03 -2.08
C GLU A 499 -29.78 8.00 -0.98
N ARG A 500 -28.94 8.36 -0.02
CA ARG A 500 -28.70 7.56 1.17
C ARG A 500 -29.89 7.71 2.11
N GLU A 501 -30.44 6.59 2.56
CA GLU A 501 -31.54 6.57 3.52
C GLU A 501 -31.05 6.82 4.96
N ASP A 502 -29.82 6.40 5.27
CA ASP A 502 -29.21 6.56 6.60
C ASP A 502 -28.60 7.96 6.83
N ASP A 503 -28.66 8.43 8.07
CA ASP A 503 -28.04 9.69 8.52
C ASP A 503 -26.56 9.54 8.95
N VAL A 504 -26.06 8.31 9.11
CA VAL A 504 -24.75 8.04 9.75
C VAL A 504 -23.63 7.85 8.74
N THR A 505 -23.02 8.95 8.32
CA THR A 505 -21.82 8.93 7.47
C THR A 505 -20.51 8.79 8.27
N GLY A 506 -19.48 8.29 7.60
CA GLY A 506 -18.11 8.21 8.13
C GLY A 506 -17.31 7.10 7.45
N PRO A 507 -16.07 6.83 7.92
CA PRO A 507 -15.19 5.91 7.24
C PRO A 507 -15.73 4.48 7.24
N VAL A 508 -15.32 3.72 6.22
CA VAL A 508 -15.61 2.30 6.07
C VAL A 508 -15.15 1.53 7.30
N ILE A 509 -16.01 0.64 7.80
CA ILE A 509 -15.68 -0.30 8.86
C ILE A 509 -15.09 -1.55 8.22
N ALA A 510 -13.77 -1.65 8.26
CA ALA A 510 -12.99 -2.75 7.71
C ALA A 510 -11.87 -3.12 8.70
N PRO A 511 -12.15 -3.92 9.74
CA PRO A 511 -11.20 -4.16 10.86
C PRO A 511 -9.93 -4.90 10.44
N PHE A 512 -9.94 -5.58 9.30
CA PHE A 512 -8.79 -6.29 8.75
C PHE A 512 -7.97 -5.46 7.75
N PHE A 513 -8.41 -4.24 7.44
CA PHE A 513 -7.70 -3.34 6.53
C PHE A 513 -6.92 -2.31 7.36
N PRO A 514 -5.62 -2.08 7.08
CA PRO A 514 -4.74 -1.29 7.96
C PRO A 514 -5.07 0.21 8.01
N HIS A 515 -5.68 0.76 6.96
CA HIS A 515 -5.95 2.19 6.85
C HIS A 515 -7.43 2.51 6.91
N LYS A 516 -7.76 3.68 7.46
CA LYS A 516 -9.10 4.24 7.33
C LYS A 516 -9.34 4.59 5.87
N ARG A 517 -10.52 4.24 5.36
CA ARG A 517 -10.94 4.52 4.00
C ARG A 517 -12.30 5.21 4.01
N GLU A 518 -12.48 6.10 3.05
CA GLU A 518 -13.80 6.60 2.68
C GLU A 518 -14.41 5.69 1.61
N GLU A 519 -15.74 5.67 1.58
CA GLU A 519 -16.54 4.88 0.66
C GLU A 519 -16.49 5.48 -0.76
N GLY A 520 -16.12 4.65 -1.73
CA GLY A 520 -16.15 4.97 -3.14
C GLY A 520 -17.17 4.11 -3.89
N TRP A 521 -17.73 4.67 -4.96
CA TRP A 521 -18.71 4.01 -5.82
C TRP A 521 -18.36 4.15 -7.29
N TRP A 522 -18.72 3.13 -8.06
CA TRP A 522 -18.80 3.18 -9.51
C TRP A 522 -20.24 3.06 -9.98
N VAL A 523 -20.64 3.95 -10.87
CA VAL A 523 -21.86 3.82 -11.68
C VAL A 523 -21.40 3.42 -13.08
N VAL A 524 -21.87 2.29 -13.57
CA VAL A 524 -21.41 1.70 -14.85
C VAL A 524 -22.60 1.36 -15.71
N ILE A 525 -22.54 1.70 -17.00
CA ILE A 525 -23.47 1.20 -18.02
C ILE A 525 -22.72 0.20 -18.88
N GLY A 526 -23.29 -0.99 -19.04
CA GLY A 526 -22.72 -2.03 -19.87
C GLY A 526 -23.76 -2.85 -20.62
N GLU A 527 -23.29 -3.57 -21.64
CA GLU A 527 -24.03 -4.58 -22.36
C GLU A 527 -23.49 -5.97 -21.99
N PRO A 528 -24.17 -6.72 -21.09
CA PRO A 528 -23.64 -7.98 -20.56
C PRO A 528 -23.43 -9.05 -21.62
N LYS A 529 -24.31 -9.11 -22.63
CA LYS A 529 -24.24 -10.10 -23.72
C LYS A 529 -23.01 -9.89 -24.60
N ALA A 530 -22.64 -8.64 -24.86
CA ALA A 530 -21.48 -8.28 -25.65
C ALA A 530 -20.19 -8.17 -24.81
N ASN A 531 -20.29 -8.27 -23.48
CA ASN A 531 -19.20 -7.98 -22.54
C ASN A 531 -18.60 -6.57 -22.74
N SER A 532 -19.46 -5.61 -23.12
CA SER A 532 -19.04 -4.25 -23.47
C SER A 532 -19.37 -3.28 -22.34
N LEU A 533 -18.36 -2.56 -21.87
CA LEU A 533 -18.54 -1.41 -20.97
C LEU A 533 -18.73 -0.16 -21.82
N LEU A 534 -19.81 0.58 -21.58
CA LEU A 534 -20.22 1.73 -22.41
C LEU A 534 -19.91 3.07 -21.75
N SER A 535 -20.12 3.16 -20.44
CA SER A 535 -19.87 4.37 -19.67
C SER A 535 -19.60 4.02 -18.22
N ILE A 536 -18.70 4.76 -17.57
CA ILE A 536 -18.36 4.58 -16.17
C ILE A 536 -18.14 5.94 -15.52
N LYS A 537 -18.62 6.11 -14.29
CA LYS A 537 -18.27 7.24 -13.43
C LYS A 537 -18.00 6.78 -12.02
N ARG A 538 -16.93 7.33 -11.45
CA ARG A 538 -16.60 7.14 -10.04
C ARG A 538 -17.08 8.33 -9.23
N LEU A 539 -17.61 8.08 -8.03
CA LEU A 539 -18.03 9.13 -7.11
C LEU A 539 -17.83 8.72 -5.65
N THR A 540 -17.86 9.71 -4.78
CA THR A 540 -18.05 9.54 -3.33
C THR A 540 -19.44 10.02 -2.97
N LEU A 541 -20.18 9.28 -2.14
CA LEU A 541 -21.53 9.64 -1.75
C LEU A 541 -21.62 9.89 -0.25
N GLN A 542 -21.94 11.14 0.13
CA GLN A 542 -22.31 11.48 1.50
C GLN A 542 -23.81 11.22 1.71
N GLN A 543 -24.68 12.16 1.32
CA GLN A 543 -26.15 11.97 1.42
C GLN A 543 -26.82 11.77 0.06
N LYS A 544 -26.61 12.70 -0.89
CA LYS A 544 -27.25 12.66 -2.21
C LYS A 544 -26.23 12.97 -3.31
N ALA A 545 -26.39 12.33 -4.46
CA ALA A 545 -25.62 12.65 -5.64
C ALA A 545 -26.47 12.52 -6.91
N LYS A 546 -26.17 13.35 -7.89
CA LYS A 546 -26.73 13.25 -9.23
C LYS A 546 -25.60 13.06 -10.23
N VAL A 547 -25.64 11.95 -10.94
CA VAL A 547 -24.60 11.53 -11.89
C VAL A 547 -25.21 11.40 -13.27
N LYS A 548 -24.56 11.96 -14.27
CA LYS A 548 -24.96 11.82 -15.67
C LYS A 548 -23.96 10.92 -16.39
N LEU A 549 -24.41 9.83 -16.99
CA LEU A 549 -23.61 8.97 -17.84
C LEU A 549 -24.08 9.09 -19.28
N ASP A 550 -23.14 9.04 -20.20
CA ASP A 550 -23.38 9.19 -21.62
C ASP A 550 -22.59 8.15 -22.43
N PHE A 551 -23.20 7.70 -23.51
CA PHE A 551 -22.62 6.79 -24.51
C PHE A 551 -23.26 7.01 -25.88
N VAL A 552 -22.60 6.54 -26.94
CA VAL A 552 -23.08 6.69 -28.32
C VAL A 552 -24.06 5.58 -28.66
N ALA A 553 -25.23 5.93 -29.20
CA ALA A 553 -26.23 4.97 -29.64
C ALA A 553 -25.71 4.12 -30.82
N PRO A 554 -25.88 2.79 -30.79
CA PRO A 554 -25.46 1.88 -31.86
C PRO A 554 -26.31 2.04 -33.14
N GLY A 555 -26.25 1.05 -34.03
CA GLY A 555 -27.14 0.97 -35.19
C GLY A 555 -28.63 0.93 -34.82
N PRO A 556 -29.54 1.06 -35.78
CA PRO A 556 -30.98 0.95 -35.52
C PRO A 556 -31.35 -0.42 -34.97
N GLY A 557 -32.18 -0.46 -33.93
CA GLY A 557 -32.61 -1.70 -33.29
C GLY A 557 -33.00 -1.57 -31.82
N HIS A 558 -33.35 -2.70 -31.22
CA HIS A 558 -33.69 -2.80 -29.79
C HIS A 558 -32.48 -3.31 -29.01
N TYR A 559 -32.01 -2.51 -28.05
CA TYR A 559 -30.82 -2.82 -27.25
C TYR A 559 -31.19 -2.90 -25.78
N SER A 560 -30.59 -3.86 -25.07
CA SER A 560 -30.78 -4.05 -23.63
C SER A 560 -29.45 -3.90 -22.91
N TYR A 561 -29.44 -3.01 -21.93
CA TYR A 561 -28.28 -2.63 -21.13
C TYR A 561 -28.55 -2.88 -19.65
N THR A 562 -27.48 -2.89 -18.88
CA THR A 562 -27.53 -2.94 -17.42
C THR A 562 -26.78 -1.74 -16.85
N LEU A 563 -27.44 -1.05 -15.93
CA LEU A 563 -26.82 -0.06 -15.04
C LEU A 563 -26.37 -0.78 -13.77
N TYR A 564 -25.08 -0.71 -13.47
CA TYR A 564 -24.46 -1.24 -12.26
C TYR A 564 -24.13 -0.11 -11.32
N PHE A 565 -24.39 -0.30 -10.04
CA PHE A 565 -23.93 0.54 -8.96
C PHE A 565 -23.09 -0.32 -8.01
N MET A 566 -21.78 -0.10 -7.99
CA MET A 566 -20.81 -0.99 -7.38
C MET A 566 -20.01 -0.26 -6.29
N SER A 567 -19.90 -0.84 -5.10
CA SER A 567 -19.04 -0.32 -4.03
C SER A 567 -17.57 -0.65 -4.27
N ASP A 568 -16.65 0.14 -3.72
CA ASP A 568 -15.22 -0.19 -3.65
C ASP A 568 -14.78 -0.78 -2.29
N ALA A 569 -15.74 -1.01 -1.39
CA ALA A 569 -15.45 -1.29 0.01
C ALA A 569 -16.35 -2.33 0.68
N TYR A 570 -17.63 -2.44 0.31
CA TYR A 570 -18.58 -3.36 0.94
C TYR A 570 -19.11 -4.36 -0.08
N LEU A 571 -19.26 -5.63 0.32
CA LEU A 571 -19.89 -6.67 -0.49
C LEU A 571 -21.38 -6.77 -0.16
N GLY A 572 -22.21 -7.04 -1.16
CA GLY A 572 -23.65 -7.28 -0.98
C GLY A 572 -24.52 -6.02 -0.98
N CYS A 573 -23.97 -4.86 -1.34
CA CYS A 573 -24.70 -3.60 -1.54
C CYS A 573 -24.71 -3.15 -3.02
N ASP A 574 -24.16 -3.96 -3.91
CA ASP A 574 -24.14 -3.71 -5.34
C ASP A 574 -25.54 -3.89 -5.95
N GLN A 575 -25.90 -3.00 -6.88
CA GLN A 575 -27.24 -2.98 -7.48
C GLN A 575 -27.15 -3.05 -9.02
N GLU A 576 -28.08 -3.78 -9.63
CA GLU A 576 -28.17 -3.95 -11.08
C GLU A 576 -29.58 -3.60 -11.60
N TYR A 577 -29.65 -2.69 -12.56
CA TYR A 577 -30.92 -2.29 -13.19
C TYR A 577 -30.86 -2.51 -14.70
N LYS A 578 -31.69 -3.42 -15.20
CA LYS A 578 -31.83 -3.66 -16.64
C LYS A 578 -32.74 -2.61 -17.26
N PHE A 579 -32.31 -2.04 -18.37
CA PHE A 579 -33.12 -1.14 -19.18
C PHE A 579 -32.94 -1.44 -20.66
N SER A 580 -33.90 -1.01 -21.48
CA SER A 580 -33.81 -1.13 -22.93
C SER A 580 -34.04 0.22 -23.59
N ILE A 581 -33.41 0.40 -24.74
CA ILE A 581 -33.63 1.54 -25.62
C ILE A 581 -33.96 1.05 -27.03
N ASP A 582 -34.78 1.83 -27.73
CA ASP A 582 -35.06 1.66 -29.15
C ASP A 582 -34.30 2.74 -29.91
N VAL A 583 -33.43 2.32 -30.83
CA VAL A 583 -32.62 3.23 -31.65
C VAL A 583 -33.23 3.30 -33.04
N ASN A 584 -33.61 4.50 -33.45
CA ASN A 584 -34.18 4.76 -34.77
C ASN A 584 -33.09 5.01 -35.83
N GLU A 585 -33.44 4.84 -37.10
CA GLU A 585 -32.59 5.19 -38.23
C GLU A 585 -32.14 6.65 -38.19
N TYR A 586 -30.91 6.89 -38.66
CA TYR A 586 -30.43 8.24 -38.89
C TYR A 586 -31.18 8.81 -40.11
N ASP A 587 -32.11 9.74 -39.90
CA ASP A 587 -32.73 10.47 -41.01
C ASP A 587 -31.66 11.35 -41.67
N GLY A 588 -31.02 10.84 -42.72
CA GLY A 588 -30.18 11.62 -43.63
C GLY A 588 -31.01 12.52 -44.55
N SER A 589 -31.98 13.28 -44.01
CA SER A 589 -32.76 14.23 -44.80
C SER A 589 -33.12 15.51 -44.04
N GLY A 590 -32.32 16.53 -44.32
CA GLY A 590 -32.50 17.96 -44.09
C GLY A 590 -31.19 18.60 -44.55
N ASP A 591 -31.07 19.25 -45.70
CA ASP A 591 -31.99 20.21 -46.30
C ASP A 591 -32.09 20.01 -47.83
N SER A 592 -33.29 19.75 -48.33
CA SER A 592 -33.67 20.23 -49.66
C SER A 592 -34.41 21.54 -49.45
N ASP A 593 -33.66 22.64 -49.45
CA ASP A 593 -34.23 23.97 -49.58
C ASP A 593 -35.14 23.99 -50.81
N SER A 594 -36.42 24.22 -50.56
CA SER A 594 -37.42 24.47 -51.58
C SER A 594 -37.46 25.97 -51.82
N ASP A 595 -36.99 26.34 -53.02
CA ASP A 595 -37.20 27.56 -53.83
C ASP A 595 -37.40 28.92 -53.15
#